data_AF-A0A258IEU7-F1
#
_entry.id   AF-A0A258IEU7-F1
#
_cell.length_a   1.000
_cell.length_b   1.000
_cell.length_c   1.000
_cell.angle_alpha   90.00
_cell.angle_beta   90.00
_cell.angle_gamma   90.00
#
_symmetry.space_group_name_H-M   'P 1'
#
loop_
_entity.id
_entity.type
_entity.pdbx_description
1 polymer ?
#
loop_
_entity_poly.entity_id
_entity_poly.type
_entity_poly.pdbx_seq_one_letter_code
_entity_poly.pdbx_strand_id
1 'polypeptide(L)'
;MALEDALLRAGAGGVTICASVEQTMRALDSDERPDAIVLDVHLADRDDGWALAELVTMLGPRPPRIAFSTGSPESIPANVAALGPVFVKPYDPDDLVAALVEGRKSGLFTLLRRHGR
;
A
#
# COMPACT_ATOMS: atom_id res chain seq x y z
N MET A 1 -7.31 -16.61 0.29
CA MET A 1 -6.32 -16.35 1.36
C MET A 1 -6.37 -14.87 1.71
N ALA A 2 -6.23 -14.50 2.98
CA ALA A 2 -6.22 -13.10 3.39
C ALA A 2 -4.82 -12.48 3.15
N LEU A 3 -4.77 -11.17 2.91
CA LEU A 3 -3.51 -10.45 2.69
C LEU A 3 -2.60 -10.46 3.93
N GLU A 4 -3.19 -10.42 5.12
CA GLU A 4 -2.47 -10.55 6.39
C GLU A 4 -1.67 -11.85 6.46
N ASP A 5 -2.30 -12.98 6.14
CA ASP A 5 -1.63 -14.29 6.12
C ASP A 5 -0.45 -14.32 5.15
N ALA A 6 -0.61 -13.69 3.97
CA ALA A 6 0.45 -13.61 2.98
C ALA A 6 1.66 -12.81 3.49
N LEU A 7 1.42 -11.66 4.14
CA LEU A 7 2.46 -10.82 4.73
C LEU A 7 3.22 -11.56 5.85
N LEU A 8 2.49 -12.23 6.74
CA LEU A 8 3.07 -13.01 7.83
C LEU A 8 3.93 -14.17 7.30
N ARG A 9 3.45 -14.92 6.31
CA ARG A 9 4.23 -15.99 5.66
C ARG A 9 5.49 -15.49 4.96
N ALA A 10 5.46 -14.27 4.44
CA ALA A 10 6.63 -13.63 3.83
C ALA A 10 7.63 -13.07 4.87
N GLY A 11 7.35 -13.23 6.17
CA GLY A 11 8.26 -12.87 7.26
C GLY A 11 8.04 -11.46 7.82
N ALA A 12 6.83 -10.89 7.71
CA ALA A 12 6.49 -9.70 8.47
C ALA A 12 6.54 -10.00 9.98
N GLY A 13 7.18 -9.12 10.75
CA GLY A 13 7.25 -9.25 12.23
C GLY A 13 5.92 -8.96 12.93
N GLY A 14 5.02 -8.23 12.25
CA GLY A 14 3.67 -7.92 12.69
C GLY A 14 2.87 -7.30 11.55
N VAL A 15 1.54 -7.42 11.62
CA VAL A 15 0.61 -6.80 10.67
C VAL A 15 -0.45 -6.06 11.48
N THR A 16 -0.67 -4.80 11.15
CA THR A 16 -1.74 -3.98 11.74
C THR A 16 -2.78 -3.69 10.68
N ILE A 17 -4.03 -4.07 10.93
CA ILE A 17 -5.15 -3.78 10.04
C ILE A 17 -5.82 -2.49 10.50
N CYS A 18 -5.84 -1.49 9.62
CA CYS A 18 -6.57 -0.25 9.82
C CYS A 18 -7.82 -0.26 8.94
N ALA A 19 -8.99 -0.18 9.58
CA ALA A 19 -10.29 -0.15 8.90
C ALA A 19 -10.80 1.28 8.65
N SER A 20 -10.01 2.31 8.99
CA SER A 20 -10.30 3.72 8.72
C SER A 20 -9.02 4.55 8.58
N VAL A 21 -9.15 5.73 7.95
CA VAL A 21 -8.06 6.74 7.89
C VAL A 21 -7.63 7.14 9.29
N GLU A 22 -8.58 7.36 10.22
CA GLU A 22 -8.28 7.70 11.61
C GLU A 22 -7.39 6.64 12.31
N GLN A 23 -7.72 5.35 12.14
CA GLN A 23 -6.89 4.26 12.67
C GLN A 23 -5.50 4.24 12.04
N THR A 24 -5.43 4.53 10.74
CA THR A 24 -4.16 4.61 10.01
C THR A 24 -3.29 5.74 10.55
N MET A 25 -3.86 6.92 10.77
CA MET A 25 -3.14 8.07 11.34
C MET A 25 -2.59 7.75 12.73
N ARG A 26 -3.39 7.13 13.60
CA ARG A 26 -2.93 6.68 14.93
C ARG A 26 -1.78 5.68 14.86
N ALA A 27 -1.79 4.77 13.88
CA ALA A 27 -0.70 3.82 13.68
C ALA A 27 0.58 4.50 13.19
N LEU A 28 0.45 5.48 12.28
CA LEU A 28 1.58 6.26 11.74
C LEU A 28 2.21 7.21 12.76
N ASP A 29 1.43 7.70 13.72
CA ASP A 29 1.89 8.55 14.82
C ASP A 29 2.56 7.77 15.95
N SER A 30 2.50 6.43 15.94
CA SER A 30 3.18 5.60 16.94
C SER A 30 4.70 5.59 16.74
N ASP A 31 5.44 5.34 17.83
CA ASP A 31 6.92 5.23 17.77
C ASP A 31 7.40 4.08 16.88
N GLU A 32 6.55 3.07 16.65
CA GLU A 32 6.84 1.92 15.80
C GLU A 32 6.29 2.14 14.39
N ARG A 33 7.09 2.78 13.54
CA ARG A 33 6.69 3.02 12.15
C ARG A 33 6.74 1.73 11.33
N PRO A 34 5.72 1.47 10.49
CA PRO A 34 5.73 0.30 9.62
C PRO A 34 6.81 0.40 8.55
N ASP A 35 7.36 -0.73 8.12
CA ASP A 35 8.30 -0.81 6.98
C ASP A 35 7.59 -0.75 5.62
N ALA A 36 6.31 -1.15 5.60
CA ALA A 36 5.48 -1.25 4.41
C ALA A 36 4.01 -1.00 4.74
N ILE A 37 3.28 -0.42 3.79
CA ILE A 37 1.86 -0.12 3.87
C ILE A 37 1.18 -0.66 2.63
N VAL A 38 0.06 -1.36 2.83
CA VAL A 38 -0.90 -1.64 1.76
C VAL A 38 -2.09 -0.74 1.96
N LEU A 39 -2.35 0.13 0.99
CA LEU A 39 -3.41 1.12 1.09
C LEU A 39 -4.58 0.73 0.20
N ASP A 40 -5.74 0.50 0.81
CA ASP A 40 -6.99 0.37 0.07
C ASP A 40 -7.50 1.75 -0.33
N VAL A 41 -7.57 2.03 -1.63
CA VAL A 41 -8.00 3.35 -2.12
C VAL A 41 -9.44 3.64 -1.72
N HIS A 42 -10.31 2.63 -1.65
CA HIS A 42 -11.69 2.84 -1.19
C HIS A 42 -11.78 3.25 0.29
N LEU A 43 -10.73 3.00 1.08
CA LEU A 43 -10.64 3.49 2.46
C LEU A 43 -10.23 4.97 2.50
N ALA A 44 -9.39 5.40 1.56
CA ALA A 44 -8.91 6.77 1.43
C ALA A 44 -9.81 7.66 0.54
N ASP A 45 -10.81 7.09 -0.13
CA ASP A 45 -11.77 7.77 -1.02
C ASP A 45 -13.11 8.08 -0.33
N ARG A 46 -13.23 7.75 0.97
CA ARG A 46 -14.38 8.16 1.79
C ARG A 46 -14.26 9.66 2.09
N ASP A 47 -14.80 10.44 1.15
CA ASP A 47 -15.14 11.86 1.23
C ASP A 47 -13.99 12.86 1.03
N ASP A 48 -13.33 12.83 -0.13
CA ASP A 48 -12.40 13.82 -0.71
C ASP A 48 -11.05 13.16 -0.96
N GLY A 49 -10.63 13.02 -2.22
CA GLY A 49 -9.31 12.48 -2.64
C GLY A 49 -8.09 13.19 -2.02
N TRP A 50 -8.34 14.21 -1.20
CA TRP A 50 -7.44 14.81 -0.22
C TRP A 50 -6.91 13.81 0.82
N ALA A 51 -7.73 12.90 1.35
CA ALA A 51 -7.31 12.03 2.46
C ALA A 51 -6.12 11.13 2.08
N LEU A 52 -6.07 10.70 0.82
CA LEU A 52 -4.95 9.96 0.25
C LEU A 52 -3.67 10.82 0.15
N ALA A 53 -3.80 12.07 -0.29
CA ALA A 53 -2.67 13.00 -0.38
C ALA A 53 -2.15 13.42 1.01
N GLU A 54 -3.05 13.57 1.98
CA GLU A 54 -2.74 13.86 3.38
C GLU A 54 -2.01 12.69 4.04
N LEU A 55 -2.50 11.45 3.85
CA LEU A 55 -1.84 10.24 4.33
C LEU A 55 -0.40 10.15 3.80
N VAL A 56 -0.20 10.39 2.50
CA VAL A 56 1.13 10.41 1.89
C VAL A 56 2.03 11.48 2.51
N THR A 57 1.49 12.67 2.76
CA THR A 57 2.24 13.78 3.36
C THR A 57 2.72 13.43 4.77
N MET A 58 1.90 12.73 5.55
CA MET A 58 2.21 12.30 6.92
C MET A 58 3.32 11.24 7.02
N LEU A 59 3.59 10.51 5.93
CA LEU A 59 4.69 9.53 5.90
C LEU A 59 6.07 10.18 6.07
N GLY A 60 6.18 11.48 5.80
CA GLY A 60 7.40 12.26 6.03
C GLY A 60 8.52 11.92 5.04
N PRO A 61 9.78 12.32 5.34
CA PRO A 61 10.89 12.29 4.38
C PRO A 61 11.44 10.90 4.09
N ARG A 62 11.05 9.88 4.87
CA ARG A 62 11.42 8.47 4.66
C ARG A 62 10.16 7.62 4.69
N PRO A 63 9.32 7.69 3.65
CA PRO A 63 8.07 6.97 3.63
C PRO A 63 8.33 5.46 3.61
N PRO A 64 7.47 4.65 4.26
CA PRO A 64 7.49 3.21 4.10
C PRO A 64 7.20 2.81 2.66
N ARG A 65 7.48 1.56 2.32
CA ARG A 65 7.11 1.02 1.00
C ARG A 65 5.60 0.96 0.87
N ILE A 66 5.04 1.52 -0.20
CA ILE A 66 3.59 1.57 -0.41
C ILE A 66 3.21 0.62 -1.54
N ALA A 67 2.13 -0.13 -1.37
CA ALA A 67 1.39 -0.76 -2.47
C ALA A 67 -0.08 -0.34 -2.37
N PHE A 68 -0.71 -0.05 -3.49
CA PHE A 68 -2.12 0.31 -3.54
C PHE A 68 -2.96 -0.89 -3.92
N SER A 69 -4.09 -1.08 -3.24
CA SER A 69 -5.09 -2.10 -3.52
C SER A 69 -6.41 -1.39 -3.84
N THR A 70 -6.98 -1.58 -5.03
CA THR A 70 -8.15 -0.77 -5.45
C THR A 70 -9.04 -1.49 -6.45
N GLY A 71 -10.35 -1.20 -6.45
CA GLY A 71 -11.25 -1.55 -7.55
C GLY A 71 -11.32 -0.47 -8.65
N SER A 72 -10.82 0.73 -8.36
CA SER A 72 -10.89 1.93 -9.21
C SER A 72 -9.51 2.59 -9.29
N PRO A 73 -8.55 2.04 -10.08
CA PRO A 73 -7.22 2.63 -10.23
C PRO A 73 -7.24 4.05 -10.80
N GLU A 74 -8.24 4.40 -11.60
CA GLU A 74 -8.46 5.73 -12.16
C GLU A 74 -8.76 6.81 -11.10
N SER A 75 -9.20 6.41 -9.91
CA SER A 75 -9.44 7.34 -8.78
C SER A 75 -8.15 7.75 -8.08
N ILE A 76 -7.00 7.13 -8.39
CA ILE A 76 -5.71 7.47 -7.79
C ILE A 76 -5.07 8.62 -8.58
N PRO A 77 -4.79 9.77 -7.95
CA PRO A 77 -4.02 10.84 -8.59
C PRO A 77 -2.64 10.34 -9.06
N ALA A 78 -2.20 10.77 -10.24
CA ALA A 78 -0.96 10.28 -10.86
C ALA A 78 0.29 10.46 -9.98
N ASN A 79 0.35 11.56 -9.22
CA ASN A 79 1.42 11.82 -8.25
C ASN A 79 1.42 10.83 -7.08
N VAL A 80 0.26 10.31 -6.69
CA VAL A 80 0.13 9.28 -5.65
C VAL A 80 0.44 7.90 -6.22
N ALA A 81 -0.07 7.58 -7.41
CA ALA A 81 0.20 6.32 -8.08
C ALA A 81 1.70 6.10 -8.35
N ALA A 82 2.49 7.17 -8.44
CA ALA A 82 3.94 7.11 -8.58
C ALA A 82 4.69 6.62 -7.33
N LEU A 83 4.04 6.56 -6.16
CA LEU A 83 4.67 6.18 -4.89
C LEU A 83 4.83 4.67 -4.70
N GLY A 84 4.11 3.87 -5.49
CA GLY A 84 4.10 2.43 -5.32
C GLY A 84 3.26 1.70 -6.37
N PRO A 85 3.43 0.37 -6.50
CA PRO A 85 2.63 -0.42 -7.43
C PRO A 85 1.13 -0.37 -7.07
N VAL A 86 0.29 -0.33 -8.11
CA VAL A 86 -1.18 -0.37 -7.99
C VAL A 86 -1.69 -1.75 -8.41
N PHE A 87 -2.40 -2.41 -7.51
CA PHE A 87 -3.03 -3.70 -7.71
C PHE A 87 -4.54 -3.54 -7.84
N VAL A 88 -5.06 -3.88 -9.02
CA VAL A 88 -6.50 -3.83 -9.31
C VAL A 88 -7.15 -5.12 -8.80
N LYS A 89 -8.20 -4.98 -7.99
CA LYS A 89 -8.97 -6.11 -7.45
C LYS A 89 -9.80 -6.78 -8.55
N PRO A 90 -9.95 -8.13 -8.54
CA PRO A 90 -9.26 -9.07 -7.66
C PRO A 90 -7.82 -9.35 -8.12
N TYR A 91 -6.93 -9.60 -7.16
CA TYR A 91 -5.52 -9.98 -7.39
C TYR A 91 -5.11 -11.10 -6.42
N ASP A 92 -3.98 -11.76 -6.69
CA ASP A 92 -3.36 -12.71 -5.76
C ASP A 92 -2.60 -11.95 -4.65
N PRO A 93 -2.94 -12.13 -3.36
CA PRO A 93 -2.20 -11.49 -2.27
C PRO A 93 -0.70 -11.78 -2.28
N ASP A 94 -0.28 -12.95 -2.77
CA ASP A 94 1.14 -13.30 -2.84
C ASP A 94 1.90 -12.46 -3.89
N ASP A 95 1.24 -12.05 -4.98
CA ASP A 95 1.83 -11.15 -5.99
C ASP A 95 2.09 -9.75 -5.39
N LEU A 96 1.16 -9.26 -4.57
CA LEU A 96 1.32 -7.97 -3.89
C LEU A 96 2.47 -8.02 -2.88
N VAL A 97 2.51 -9.07 -2.07
CA VAL A 97 3.57 -9.27 -1.07
C VAL A 97 4.93 -9.42 -1.75
N ALA A 98 5.01 -10.16 -2.86
CA ALA A 98 6.23 -10.26 -3.65
C ALA A 98 6.73 -8.88 -4.11
N ALA A 99 5.85 -8.02 -4.62
CA ALA A 99 6.23 -6.67 -5.04
C ALA A 99 6.73 -5.80 -3.86
N LEU A 100 6.12 -5.91 -2.68
CA LEU A 100 6.60 -5.20 -1.47
C LEU A 100 7.96 -5.70 -0.98
N VAL A 101 8.24 -6.99 -1.14
CA VAL A 101 9.53 -7.61 -0.79
C VAL A 101 10.59 -7.29 -1.84
N GLU A 102 10.25 -7.28 -3.13
CA GLU A 102 11.16 -6.91 -4.23
C GLU A 102 11.52 -5.42 -4.19
N GLY A 103 10.57 -4.55 -3.80
CA GLY A 103 10.85 -3.15 -3.51
C GLY A 103 11.87 -2.94 -2.39
N ARG A 104 12.08 -3.93 -1.50
CA ARG A 104 13.20 -3.95 -0.53
C ARG A 104 14.57 -4.06 -1.22
N LYS A 105 14.62 -4.69 -2.40
CA LYS A 105 15.83 -5.01 -3.14
C LYS A 105 16.15 -4.02 -4.26
N SER A 106 15.22 -3.16 -4.66
CA SER A 106 15.39 -2.29 -5.83
C SER A 106 14.87 -0.88 -5.59
N GLY A 107 15.79 0.03 -5.28
CA GLY A 107 15.59 1.47 -5.43
C GLY A 107 15.54 1.92 -6.90
N LEU A 108 15.00 1.13 -7.82
CA LEU A 108 14.95 1.48 -9.25
C LEU A 108 13.86 0.68 -9.99
N PHE A 109 12.79 1.39 -10.37
CA PHE A 109 11.75 1.11 -11.37
C PHE A 109 11.42 -0.36 -11.70
N THR A 110 10.18 -0.79 -11.42
CA THR A 110 9.56 -1.84 -12.24
C THR A 110 8.05 -1.64 -12.40
N LEU A 111 7.66 -1.17 -13.59
CA LEU A 111 6.31 -1.28 -14.14
C LEU A 111 6.08 -2.75 -14.53
N LEU A 112 5.48 -3.54 -13.64
CA LEU A 112 5.10 -4.92 -13.94
C LEU A 112 3.71 -4.94 -14.60
N ARG A 113 3.69 -4.97 -15.93
CA ARG A 113 2.56 -5.48 -16.72
C ARG A 113 2.78 -6.97 -16.92
N ARG A 114 2.02 -7.82 -16.24
CA ARG A 114 1.90 -9.24 -16.58
C ARG A 114 0.56 -9.46 -17.28
N HIS A 115 0.59 -9.51 -18.61
CA HIS A 115 -0.52 -10.04 -19.40
C HIS A 115 -0.50 -11.57 -19.25
N GLY A 116 -1.53 -12.10 -18.57
CA GLY A 116 -1.83 -13.54 -18.56
C GLY A 116 -2.48 -13.93 -19.88
N ARG A 117 -1.96 -15.02 -20.45
CA ARG A 117 -2.34 -15.66 -21.71
C ARG A 117 -3.75 -16.25 -21.69
#